data_AF-A0A2J0MC51-F1
#
_entry.id   AF-A0A2J0MC51-F1
#
_cell.length_a   1.000
_cell.length_b   1.000
_cell.length_c   1.000
_cell.angle_alpha   90.00
_cell.angle_beta   90.00
_cell.angle_gamma   90.00
#
_symmetry.space_group_name_H-M   'P 1'
#
loop_
_entity.id
_entity.type
_entity.pdbx_description
1 polymer ?
#
loop_
_entity_poly.entity_id
_entity_poly.type
_entity_poly.pdbx_seq_one_letter_code
_entity_poly.pdbx_strand_id
1 'polypeptide(L)'
;MVKSGETAGKLDEVLNYLADQMEKDYDLMSKTKGAMIYPAFIMFGLVAVGFVMMVFVVPKMTEILEESGAELPFTTKILIGTSGFLSSYWWIFFLAIVGIVAGIKYYRKTSAGKQHIDYIILKSPIFGPLIFQKMYLVRFTRSLSTLLTGGVSLTEALKITADIVGNEVYKLAIEKTIEEVEDGNSIATVFQNSPVVPNMVAQMLSVGEQTGRLDTVLNKLSDFYAREVDNAVG
;
A
#
# COMPACT_ATOMS: atom_id res chain seq x y z
N MET A 1 23.47 -5.26 -8.99
CA MET A 1 23.75 -6.51 -8.25
C MET A 1 24.29 -7.61 -9.17
N VAL A 2 23.56 -8.07 -10.20
CA VAL A 2 24.06 -9.11 -11.13
C VAL A 2 25.39 -8.73 -11.79
N LYS A 3 25.49 -7.52 -12.34
CA LYS A 3 26.71 -6.97 -12.96
C LYS A 3 27.90 -6.85 -11.99
N SER A 4 27.61 -6.61 -10.71
CA SER A 4 28.60 -6.52 -9.63
C SER A 4 29.07 -7.90 -9.15
N GLY A 5 28.16 -8.90 -9.13
CA GLY A 5 28.47 -10.29 -8.77
C GLY A 5 29.26 -11.03 -9.85
N GLU A 6 29.00 -10.73 -11.12
CA GLU A 6 29.76 -11.23 -12.27
C GLU A 6 31.22 -10.73 -12.24
N THR A 7 31.41 -9.44 -11.97
CA THR A 7 32.76 -8.82 -11.89
C THR A 7 33.57 -9.37 -10.71
N ALA A 8 32.91 -9.80 -9.63
CA ALA A 8 33.54 -10.37 -8.44
C ALA A 8 33.70 -11.90 -8.48
N GLY A 9 33.23 -12.58 -9.53
CA GLY A 9 33.26 -14.04 -9.64
C GLY A 9 32.33 -14.78 -8.66
N LYS A 10 31.39 -14.07 -8.04
CA LYS A 10 30.45 -14.58 -7.01
C LYS A 10 29.01 -14.62 -7.52
N LEU A 11 28.85 -14.96 -8.79
CA LEU A 11 27.55 -14.90 -9.45
C LEU A 11 26.55 -15.87 -8.81
N ASP A 12 26.99 -17.04 -8.34
CA ASP A 12 26.13 -18.03 -7.69
C ASP A 12 25.56 -17.53 -6.35
N GLU A 13 26.39 -16.94 -5.47
CA GLU A 13 25.99 -16.33 -4.20
C GLU A 13 24.95 -15.22 -4.43
N VAL A 14 25.20 -14.35 -5.41
CA VAL A 14 24.28 -13.24 -5.75
C VAL A 14 22.96 -13.76 -6.33
N LEU A 15 22.99 -14.77 -7.19
CA LEU A 15 21.78 -15.36 -7.74
C LEU A 15 20.95 -16.10 -6.67
N ASN A 16 21.59 -16.84 -5.78
CA ASN A 16 20.92 -17.49 -4.65
C ASN A 16 20.28 -16.46 -3.71
N TYR A 17 21.02 -15.39 -3.37
CA TYR A 17 20.48 -14.31 -2.56
C TYR A 17 19.26 -13.64 -3.22
N LEU A 18 19.32 -13.37 -4.53
CA LEU A 18 18.19 -12.78 -5.26
C LEU A 18 17.00 -13.75 -5.31
N ALA A 19 17.23 -15.05 -5.46
CA ALA A 19 16.19 -16.06 -5.41
C ALA A 19 15.49 -16.07 -4.04
N ASP A 20 16.25 -16.12 -2.94
CA ASP A 20 15.72 -16.06 -1.56
C ASP A 20 14.92 -14.76 -1.33
N GLN A 21 15.41 -13.64 -1.85
CA GLN A 21 14.74 -12.35 -1.72
C GLN A 21 13.42 -12.32 -2.52
N MET A 22 13.43 -12.82 -3.76
CA MET A 22 12.24 -12.91 -4.61
C MET A 22 11.19 -13.84 -4.01
N GLU A 23 11.60 -14.97 -3.41
CA GLU A 23 10.72 -15.89 -2.70
C GLU A 23 10.05 -15.18 -1.50
N LYS A 24 10.84 -14.50 -0.66
CA LYS A 24 10.31 -13.72 0.46
C LYS A 24 9.36 -12.61 0.02
N ASP A 25 9.69 -11.90 -1.06
CA ASP A 25 8.83 -10.83 -1.58
C ASP A 25 7.54 -11.37 -2.21
N TYR A 26 7.63 -12.52 -2.88
CA TYR A 26 6.47 -13.24 -3.39
C TYR A 26 5.56 -13.70 -2.26
N ASP A 27 6.12 -14.31 -1.21
CA ASP A 27 5.35 -14.78 -0.05
C ASP A 27 4.67 -13.62 0.68
N LEU A 28 5.39 -12.52 0.92
CA LEU A 28 4.80 -11.31 1.52
C LEU A 28 3.64 -10.78 0.67
N MET A 29 3.82 -10.68 -0.65
CA MET A 29 2.78 -10.19 -1.56
C MET A 29 1.61 -11.17 -1.69
N SER A 30 1.89 -12.47 -1.71
CA SER A 30 0.90 -13.54 -1.80
C SER A 30 0.03 -13.56 -0.56
N LYS A 31 0.63 -13.56 0.63
CA LYS A 31 -0.09 -13.45 1.91
C LYS A 31 -0.92 -12.17 1.96
N THR A 32 -0.32 -11.01 1.64
CA THR A 32 -1.03 -9.73 1.64
C THR A 32 -2.25 -9.75 0.71
N LYS A 33 -2.09 -10.26 -0.52
CA LYS A 33 -3.21 -10.41 -1.45
C LYS A 33 -4.25 -11.41 -0.93
N GLY A 34 -3.80 -12.52 -0.35
CA GLY A 34 -4.63 -13.55 0.25
C GLY A 34 -5.56 -13.01 1.33
N ALA A 35 -5.02 -12.27 2.29
CA ALA A 35 -5.83 -11.67 3.36
C ALA A 35 -6.82 -10.61 2.86
N MET A 36 -6.53 -9.94 1.75
CA MET A 36 -7.42 -8.95 1.15
C MET A 36 -8.57 -9.56 0.34
N ILE A 37 -8.46 -10.82 -0.09
CA ILE A 37 -9.49 -11.49 -0.90
C ILE A 37 -10.79 -11.64 -0.12
N TYR A 38 -10.73 -12.09 1.13
CA TYR A 38 -11.94 -12.36 1.92
C TYR A 38 -12.75 -11.08 2.25
N PRO A 39 -12.14 -10.00 2.78
CA PRO A 39 -12.84 -8.73 2.98
C PRO A 39 -13.39 -8.15 1.67
N ALA A 40 -12.61 -8.22 0.58
CA ALA A 40 -13.07 -7.71 -0.72
C ALA A 40 -14.28 -8.49 -1.25
N PHE A 41 -14.27 -9.82 -1.11
CA PHE A 41 -15.38 -10.67 -1.53
C PHE A 41 -16.66 -10.39 -0.73
N ILE A 42 -16.57 -10.26 0.59
CA ILE A 42 -17.72 -9.94 1.44
C ILE A 42 -18.27 -8.55 1.14
N MET A 43 -17.40 -7.54 1.05
CA MET A 43 -17.82 -6.18 0.73
C MET A 43 -18.50 -6.11 -0.64
N PHE A 44 -17.93 -6.77 -1.64
CA PHE A 44 -18.54 -6.89 -2.96
C PHE A 44 -19.90 -7.58 -2.88
N GLY A 45 -19.99 -8.71 -2.19
CA GLY A 45 -21.24 -9.45 -2.01
C GLY A 45 -22.34 -8.63 -1.33
N LEU A 46 -22.02 -7.93 -0.24
CA LEU A 46 -22.96 -7.05 0.48
C LEU A 46 -23.48 -5.93 -0.41
N VAL A 47 -22.58 -5.24 -1.12
CA VAL A 47 -22.95 -4.15 -2.03
C VAL A 47 -23.76 -4.69 -3.21
N ALA A 48 -23.38 -5.83 -3.78
CA ALA A 48 -24.09 -6.45 -4.90
C ALA A 48 -25.50 -6.89 -4.50
N VAL A 49 -25.66 -7.58 -3.37
CA VAL A 49 -26.98 -7.99 -2.86
C VAL A 49 -27.83 -6.78 -2.55
N GLY A 50 -27.30 -5.78 -1.83
CA GLY A 50 -28.02 -4.54 -1.54
C GLY A 50 -28.45 -3.80 -2.81
N PHE A 51 -27.60 -3.79 -3.83
CA PHE A 51 -27.90 -3.19 -5.12
C PHE A 51 -29.02 -3.94 -5.86
N VAL A 52 -28.97 -5.27 -5.92
CA VAL A 52 -30.04 -6.09 -6.51
C VAL A 52 -31.36 -5.88 -5.77
N MET A 53 -31.33 -5.82 -4.44
CA MET A 53 -32.51 -5.52 -3.64
C MET A 53 -33.11 -4.16 -4.01
N MET A 54 -32.29 -3.12 -4.10
CA MET A 54 -32.74 -1.77 -4.45
C MET A 54 -33.23 -1.65 -5.89
N VAL A 55 -32.62 -2.34 -6.85
CA VAL A 55 -32.96 -2.20 -8.28
C VAL A 55 -34.14 -3.09 -8.70
N PHE A 56 -34.34 -4.23 -8.03
CA PHE A 56 -35.34 -5.22 -8.46
C PHE A 56 -36.42 -5.50 -7.42
N VAL A 57 -36.06 -5.58 -6.14
CA VAL A 57 -36.99 -6.03 -5.09
C VAL A 57 -37.80 -4.86 -4.54
N VAL A 58 -37.16 -3.73 -4.23
CA VAL A 58 -37.84 -2.54 -3.69
C VAL A 58 -38.90 -1.99 -4.66
N PRO A 59 -38.64 -1.81 -5.98
CA PRO A 59 -39.65 -1.31 -6.91
C PRO A 59 -40.90 -2.20 -6.99
N LYS A 60 -40.72 -3.53 -6.99
CA LYS A 60 -41.84 -4.49 -7.02
C LYS A 60 -42.71 -4.41 -5.78
N MET A 61 -42.09 -4.23 -4.61
CA MET A 61 -42.81 -4.03 -3.35
C MET A 61 -43.57 -2.70 -3.35
N THR A 62 -43.00 -1.67 -3.95
CA THR A 62 -43.65 -0.36 -4.10
C THR A 62 -44.89 -0.41 -4.97
N GLU A 63 -44.82 -1.09 -6.13
CA GLU A 63 -45.94 -1.23 -7.06
C GLU A 63 -47.19 -1.81 -6.36
N ILE A 64 -47.00 -2.84 -5.54
CA ILE A 64 -48.07 -3.46 -4.74
C ILE A 64 -48.65 -2.49 -3.69
N LEU A 65 -47.80 -1.67 -3.06
CA LEU A 65 -48.24 -0.71 -2.05
C LEU A 65 -49.03 0.45 -2.67
N GLU A 66 -48.64 0.92 -3.85
CA GLU A 66 -49.36 1.97 -4.59
C GLU A 66 -50.73 1.46 -5.10
N GLU A 67 -50.80 0.20 -5.56
CA GLU A 67 -52.06 -0.45 -5.95
C GLU A 67 -53.02 -0.65 -4.77
N SER A 68 -52.49 -0.81 -3.54
CA SER A 68 -53.31 -0.99 -2.33
C SER A 68 -54.03 0.29 -1.86
N GLY A 69 -53.72 1.45 -2.46
CA GLY A 69 -54.37 2.73 -2.14
C GLY A 69 -54.04 3.30 -0.75
N ALA A 70 -53.06 2.74 -0.04
CA ALA A 70 -52.64 3.20 1.27
C ALA A 70 -51.82 4.50 1.18
N GLU A 71 -52.05 5.44 2.09
CA GLU A 71 -51.22 6.65 2.18
C GLU A 71 -49.80 6.28 2.64
N LEU A 72 -48.83 6.46 1.75
CA LEU A 72 -47.43 6.15 2.02
C LEU A 72 -46.81 7.18 2.99
N PRO A 73 -46.18 6.74 4.09
CA PRO A 73 -45.37 7.60 4.96
C PRO A 73 -44.25 8.29 4.19
N PHE A 74 -43.79 9.44 4.69
CA PHE A 74 -42.73 10.24 4.06
C PHE A 74 -41.43 9.45 3.83
N THR A 75 -41.04 8.60 4.79
CA THR A 75 -39.85 7.73 4.69
C THR A 75 -39.95 6.73 3.55
N THR A 76 -41.13 6.17 3.32
CA THR A 76 -41.38 5.24 2.21
C THR A 76 -41.32 5.96 0.86
N LYS A 77 -41.84 7.19 0.76
CA LYS A 77 -41.73 8.00 -0.48
C LYS A 77 -40.28 8.33 -0.86
N ILE A 78 -39.43 8.63 0.12
CA ILE A 78 -37.98 8.81 -0.11
C ILE A 78 -37.35 7.51 -0.60
N LEU A 79 -37.69 6.37 0.01
CA LEU A 79 -37.18 5.06 -0.39
C LEU A 79 -37.55 4.73 -1.84
N ILE A 80 -38.80 4.98 -2.21
CA ILE A 80 -39.33 4.79 -3.57
C ILE A 80 -38.59 5.67 -4.58
N GLY A 81 -38.43 6.96 -4.27
CA GLY A 81 -37.69 7.89 -5.13
C GLY A 81 -36.21 7.49 -5.31
N THR A 82 -35.55 7.06 -4.23
CA THR A 82 -34.15 6.61 -4.26
C THR A 82 -34.00 5.32 -5.05
N SER A 83 -34.93 4.37 -4.85
CA SER A 83 -35.02 3.11 -5.59
C SER A 83 -35.26 3.33 -7.08
N GLY A 84 -36.20 4.21 -7.43
CA GLY A 84 -36.48 4.58 -8.83
C GLY A 84 -35.28 5.24 -9.50
N PHE A 85 -34.57 6.14 -8.81
CA PHE A 85 -33.33 6.72 -9.30
C PHE A 85 -32.24 5.66 -9.52
N LEU A 86 -32.03 4.77 -8.54
CA LEU A 86 -31.05 3.67 -8.66
C LEU A 86 -31.40 2.72 -9.80
N SER A 87 -32.67 2.36 -9.96
CA SER A 87 -33.15 1.43 -10.98
C SER A 87 -33.13 2.02 -12.38
N SER A 88 -33.38 3.31 -12.54
CA SER A 88 -33.39 3.98 -13.84
C SER A 88 -31.97 4.35 -14.31
N TYR A 89 -31.10 4.76 -13.38
CA TYR A 89 -29.76 5.29 -13.68
C TYR A 89 -28.63 4.36 -13.21
N TRP A 90 -28.90 3.07 -13.01
CA TRP A 90 -27.90 2.09 -12.57
C TRP A 90 -26.66 2.05 -13.46
N TRP A 91 -26.84 2.24 -14.78
CA TRP A 91 -25.78 2.28 -15.78
C TRP A 91 -24.87 3.51 -15.63
N ILE A 92 -25.38 4.63 -15.10
CA ILE A 92 -24.57 5.82 -14.78
C ILE A 92 -23.58 5.48 -13.66
N PHE A 93 -23.99 4.71 -12.65
CA PHE A 93 -23.07 4.27 -11.59
C PHE A 93 -21.97 3.37 -12.16
N PHE A 94 -22.30 2.47 -13.08
CA PHE A 94 -21.30 1.63 -13.73
C PHE A 94 -20.32 2.47 -14.58
N LEU A 95 -20.83 3.39 -15.40
CA LEU A 95 -20.02 4.34 -16.18
C LEU A 95 -19.17 5.23 -15.28
N ALA A 96 -19.71 5.68 -14.14
CA ALA A 96 -18.97 6.47 -13.16
C ALA A 96 -17.83 5.67 -12.54
N ILE A 97 -18.05 4.40 -12.18
CA ILE A 97 -16.99 3.51 -11.67
C ILE A 97 -15.90 3.33 -12.72
N VAL A 98 -16.27 3.01 -13.97
CA VAL A 98 -15.30 2.85 -15.08
C VAL A 98 -14.53 4.15 -15.31
N GLY A 99 -15.22 5.29 -15.32
CA GLY A 99 -14.64 6.62 -15.47
C GLY A 99 -13.70 6.99 -14.34
N ILE A 100 -14.05 6.68 -13.09
CA ILE A 100 -13.19 6.86 -11.92
C ILE A 100 -11.95 5.98 -12.03
N VAL A 101 -12.09 4.70 -12.38
CA VAL A 101 -10.95 3.79 -12.52
C VAL A 101 -10.01 4.24 -13.64
N ALA A 102 -10.56 4.66 -14.79
CA ALA A 102 -9.79 5.20 -15.90
C ALA A 102 -9.10 6.52 -15.53
N GLY A 103 -9.83 7.42 -14.84
CA GLY A 103 -9.32 8.69 -14.34
C GLY A 103 -8.19 8.51 -13.33
N ILE A 104 -8.33 7.59 -12.37
CA ILE A 104 -7.28 7.20 -11.43
C ILE A 104 -6.07 6.64 -12.20
N LYS A 105 -6.28 5.72 -13.16
CA LYS A 105 -5.17 5.17 -13.98
C LYS A 105 -4.43 6.26 -14.76
N TYR A 106 -5.15 7.22 -15.32
CA TYR A 106 -4.54 8.35 -16.03
C TYR A 106 -3.80 9.28 -15.07
N TYR A 107 -4.43 9.61 -13.93
CA TYR A 107 -3.83 10.45 -12.90
C TYR A 107 -2.56 9.84 -12.31
N ARG A 108 -2.51 8.51 -12.11
CA ARG A 108 -1.30 7.78 -11.67
C ARG A 108 -0.12 7.86 -12.63
N LYS A 109 -0.33 8.20 -13.91
CA LYS A 109 0.77 8.40 -14.86
C LYS A 109 1.50 9.73 -14.63
N THR A 110 0.89 10.66 -13.90
CA THR A 110 1.54 11.92 -13.51
C THR A 110 2.34 11.71 -12.23
N SER A 111 3.48 12.40 -12.08
CA SER A 111 4.33 12.33 -10.89
C SER A 111 3.57 12.77 -9.63
N ALA A 112 2.89 13.91 -9.69
CA ALA A 112 2.05 14.41 -8.60
C ALA A 112 0.89 13.45 -8.27
N GLY A 113 0.26 12.85 -9.28
CA GLY A 113 -0.85 11.93 -9.05
C GLY A 113 -0.42 10.61 -8.43
N LYS A 114 0.76 10.09 -8.81
CA LYS A 114 1.37 8.93 -8.15
C LYS A 114 1.63 9.22 -6.67
N GLN A 115 2.24 10.37 -6.35
CA GLN A 115 2.50 10.78 -4.97
C GLN A 115 1.23 10.92 -4.13
N HIS A 116 0.20 11.62 -4.64
CA HIS A 116 -1.05 11.79 -3.91
C HIS A 116 -1.78 10.48 -3.63
N ILE A 117 -1.86 9.60 -4.63
CA ILE A 117 -2.52 8.31 -4.48
C ILE A 117 -1.77 7.44 -3.48
N ASP A 118 -0.46 7.38 -3.60
CA ASP A 118 0.40 6.62 -2.69
C ASP A 118 0.30 7.15 -1.25
N TYR A 119 0.18 8.46 -1.07
CA TYR A 119 -0.08 9.07 0.24
C TYR A 119 -1.45 8.71 0.82
N ILE A 120 -2.51 8.74 0.00
CA ILE A 120 -3.87 8.37 0.42
C ILE A 120 -3.92 6.90 0.84
N ILE A 121 -3.26 6.01 0.09
CA ILE A 121 -3.16 4.58 0.43
C ILE A 121 -2.52 4.41 1.81
N LEU A 122 -1.43 5.13 2.09
CA LEU A 122 -0.72 5.09 3.37
C LEU A 122 -1.54 5.63 4.54
N LYS A 123 -2.39 6.63 4.32
CA LYS A 123 -3.27 7.22 5.35
C LYS A 123 -4.62 6.52 5.50
N SER A 124 -4.91 5.49 4.71
CA SER A 124 -6.18 4.77 4.83
C SER A 124 -6.28 4.12 6.22
N PRO A 125 -7.38 4.33 6.98
CA PRO A 125 -7.45 3.98 8.41
C PRO A 125 -7.36 2.48 8.70
N ILE A 126 -7.74 1.64 7.74
CA ILE A 126 -7.76 0.18 7.90
C ILE A 126 -6.47 -0.44 7.34
N PHE A 127 -6.09 -0.12 6.10
CA PHE A 127 -4.99 -0.82 5.41
C PHE A 127 -3.66 -0.07 5.45
N GLY A 128 -3.69 1.25 5.69
CA GLY A 128 -2.53 2.13 5.65
C GLY A 128 -1.50 1.76 6.71
N PRO A 129 -1.75 2.01 8.00
CA PRO A 129 -0.79 1.73 9.06
C PRO A 129 -0.66 0.24 9.39
N LEU A 130 -1.70 -0.57 9.15
CA LEU A 130 -1.67 -1.99 9.50
C LEU A 130 -0.86 -2.84 8.51
N ILE A 131 -0.94 -2.52 7.21
CA ILE A 131 -0.36 -3.37 6.16
C ILE A 131 0.62 -2.58 5.29
N PHE A 132 0.16 -1.53 4.60
CA PHE A 132 0.96 -0.87 3.56
C PHE A 132 2.21 -0.18 4.11
N GLN A 133 2.07 0.61 5.18
CA GLN A 133 3.19 1.29 5.83
C GLN A 133 4.27 0.29 6.26
N LYS A 134 3.87 -0.81 6.90
CA LYS A 134 4.78 -1.85 7.37
C LYS A 134 5.43 -2.61 6.22
N MET A 135 4.68 -2.93 5.17
CA MET A 135 5.20 -3.58 3.96
C MET A 135 6.32 -2.74 3.30
N TYR A 136 6.10 -1.43 3.13
CA TYR A 136 7.12 -0.56 2.53
C TYR A 136 8.34 -0.41 3.44
N LEU A 137 8.16 -0.38 4.77
CA LEU A 137 9.26 -0.40 5.73
C LEU A 137 10.07 -1.70 5.64
N VAL A 138 9.43 -2.87 5.50
CA VAL A 138 10.12 -4.15 5.31
C VAL A 138 10.97 -4.11 4.03
N ARG A 139 10.39 -3.66 2.91
CA ARG A 139 11.11 -3.54 1.64
C ARG A 139 12.32 -2.61 1.75
N PHE A 140 12.13 -1.44 2.35
CA PHE A 140 13.18 -0.46 2.58
C PHE A 140 14.31 -1.03 3.46
N THR A 141 13.96 -1.52 4.65
CA THR A 141 14.94 -1.97 5.65
C THR A 141 15.68 -3.22 5.22
N ARG A 142 15.00 -4.20 4.62
CA ARG A 142 15.61 -5.43 4.13
C ARG A 142 16.57 -5.16 2.97
N SER A 143 16.14 -4.37 1.99
CA SER A 143 16.99 -4.07 0.83
C SER A 143 18.23 -3.28 1.23
N LEU A 144 18.05 -2.25 2.06
CA LEU A 144 19.16 -1.45 2.55
C LEU A 144 20.12 -2.28 3.41
N SER A 145 19.60 -3.13 4.31
CA SER A 145 20.40 -4.05 5.12
C SER A 145 21.28 -4.94 4.23
N THR A 146 20.68 -5.59 3.24
CA THR A 146 21.39 -6.48 2.33
C THR A 146 22.50 -5.77 1.57
N LEU A 147 22.19 -4.60 1.00
CA LEU A 147 23.16 -3.84 0.21
C LEU A 147 24.35 -3.44 1.07
N LEU A 148 24.10 -2.97 2.30
CA LEU A 148 25.15 -2.62 3.26
C LEU A 148 25.96 -3.84 3.70
N THR A 149 25.33 -4.98 4.00
CA THR A 149 26.04 -6.23 4.33
C THR A 149 26.88 -6.72 3.15
N GLY A 150 26.42 -6.49 1.91
CA GLY A 150 27.15 -6.76 0.68
C GLY A 150 28.29 -5.78 0.39
N GLY A 151 28.56 -4.81 1.28
CA GLY A 151 29.65 -3.84 1.16
C GLY A 151 29.35 -2.66 0.22
N VAL A 152 28.10 -2.46 -0.19
CA VAL A 152 27.71 -1.29 -0.97
C VAL A 152 27.73 -0.05 -0.08
N SER A 153 28.29 1.06 -0.56
CA SER A 153 28.29 2.33 0.18
C SER A 153 26.87 2.80 0.48
N LEU A 154 26.66 3.46 1.62
CA LEU A 154 25.33 3.91 2.08
C LEU A 154 24.55 4.73 1.04
N THR A 155 25.19 5.71 0.41
CA THR A 155 24.56 6.57 -0.60
C THR A 155 24.08 5.77 -1.81
N GLU A 156 24.91 4.89 -2.35
CA GLU A 156 24.55 3.99 -3.45
C GLU A 156 23.45 2.99 -3.05
N ALA A 157 23.53 2.45 -1.83
CA ALA A 157 22.53 1.53 -1.31
C ALA A 157 21.15 2.22 -1.16
N LEU A 158 21.13 3.48 -0.73
CA LEU A 158 19.92 4.30 -0.67
C LEU A 158 19.35 4.57 -2.09
N LYS A 159 20.20 4.90 -3.07
CA LYS A 159 19.78 5.11 -4.48
C LYS A 159 19.08 3.87 -5.03
N ILE A 160 19.69 2.69 -4.86
CA ILE A 160 19.09 1.42 -5.29
C ILE A 160 17.78 1.15 -4.53
N THR A 161 17.75 1.43 -3.21
CA THR A 161 16.57 1.18 -2.38
C THR A 161 15.39 2.09 -2.76
N ALA A 162 15.66 3.35 -3.14
CA ALA A 162 14.64 4.30 -3.58
C ALA A 162 13.86 3.78 -4.81
N ASP A 163 14.53 3.07 -5.72
CA ASP A 163 13.91 2.55 -6.94
C ASP A 163 13.06 1.29 -6.71
N ILE A 164 13.34 0.52 -5.65
CA ILE A 164 12.66 -0.76 -5.38
C ILE A 164 11.59 -0.68 -4.29
N VAL A 165 11.55 0.39 -3.48
CA VAL A 165 10.58 0.52 -2.37
C VAL A 165 9.12 0.45 -2.82
N GLY A 166 8.84 0.87 -4.06
CA GLY A 166 7.54 0.66 -4.72
C GLY A 166 6.42 1.63 -4.31
N ASN A 167 6.76 2.68 -3.54
CA ASN A 167 5.84 3.76 -3.15
C ASN A 167 6.53 5.11 -3.33
N GLU A 168 5.86 6.05 -3.99
CA GLU A 168 6.45 7.34 -4.34
C GLU A 168 6.75 8.21 -3.11
N VAL A 169 5.94 8.12 -2.06
CA VAL A 169 6.16 8.89 -0.81
C VAL A 169 7.42 8.40 -0.11
N TYR A 170 7.63 7.07 -0.05
CA TYR A 170 8.87 6.51 0.49
C TYR A 170 10.07 6.78 -0.42
N LYS A 171 9.90 6.73 -1.74
CA LYS A 171 10.97 7.05 -2.70
C LYS A 171 11.48 8.48 -2.48
N LEU A 172 10.59 9.46 -2.44
CA LEU A 172 10.94 10.87 -2.19
C LEU A 172 11.59 11.07 -0.81
N ALA A 173 11.13 10.33 0.21
CA ALA A 173 11.76 10.37 1.53
C ALA A 173 13.20 9.82 1.48
N ILE A 174 13.44 8.73 0.76
CA ILE A 174 14.78 8.14 0.59
C ILE A 174 15.68 9.07 -0.24
N GLU A 175 15.16 9.67 -1.32
CA GLU A 175 15.88 10.65 -2.14
C GLU A 175 16.33 11.85 -1.31
N LYS A 176 15.44 12.39 -0.47
CA LYS A 176 15.80 13.46 0.46
C LYS A 176 16.84 12.99 1.49
N THR A 177 16.77 11.75 1.95
CA THR A 177 17.80 11.19 2.86
C THR A 177 19.16 11.11 2.19
N ILE A 178 19.23 10.84 0.88
CA ILE A 178 20.49 10.84 0.14
C ILE A 178 21.12 12.23 0.16
N GLU A 179 20.35 13.27 -0.13
CA GLU A 179 20.81 14.67 -0.08
C GLU A 179 21.38 15.02 1.30
N GLU A 180 20.64 14.71 2.37
CA GLU A 180 21.07 14.98 3.75
C GLU A 180 22.37 14.24 4.11
N VAL A 181 22.51 12.97 3.69
CA VAL A 181 23.72 12.18 3.96
C VAL A 181 24.90 12.69 3.14
N GLU A 182 24.69 13.12 1.90
CA GLU A 182 25.73 13.73 1.06
C GLU A 182 26.23 15.07 1.65
N ASP A 183 25.34 15.81 2.33
CA ASP A 183 25.67 17.02 3.09
C ASP A 183 26.28 16.75 4.48
N GLY A 184 26.41 15.48 4.88
CA GLY A 184 27.01 15.05 6.16
C GLY A 184 26.05 15.01 7.35
N ASN A 185 24.74 15.14 7.11
CA ASN A 185 23.71 14.98 8.14
C ASN A 185 23.37 13.51 8.38
N SER A 186 22.69 13.25 9.50
CA SER A 186 22.28 11.90 9.90
C SER A 186 21.22 11.31 8.96
N ILE A 187 21.34 10.01 8.67
CA ILE A 187 20.31 9.24 7.95
C ILE A 187 18.93 9.28 8.63
N ALA A 188 18.90 9.49 9.95
CA ALA A 188 17.66 9.52 10.73
C ALA A 188 16.85 10.81 10.54
N THR A 189 17.48 11.91 10.11
CA THR A 189 16.91 13.27 10.10
C THR A 189 15.61 13.36 9.29
N VAL A 190 15.60 12.81 8.08
CA VAL A 190 14.42 12.84 7.20
C VAL A 190 13.31 11.95 7.74
N PHE A 191 13.68 10.78 8.28
CA PHE A 191 12.72 9.82 8.81
C PHE A 191 12.10 10.27 10.13
N GLN A 192 12.81 11.03 10.97
CA GLN A 192 12.26 11.62 12.20
C GLN A 192 11.13 12.61 11.90
N ASN A 193 11.26 13.37 10.82
CA ASN A 193 10.29 14.40 10.44
C ASN A 193 9.20 13.86 9.48
N SER A 194 9.22 12.56 9.16
CA SER A 194 8.30 11.98 8.19
C SER A 194 6.97 11.57 8.84
N PRO A 195 5.81 12.02 8.32
CA PRO A 195 4.51 11.65 8.86
C PRO A 195 4.11 10.20 8.56
N VAL A 196 4.83 9.52 7.68
CA VAL A 196 4.55 8.14 7.25
C VAL A 196 5.54 7.13 7.81
N VAL A 197 6.58 7.56 8.53
CA VAL A 197 7.56 6.65 9.13
C VAL A 197 7.42 6.70 10.65
N PRO A 198 7.26 5.55 11.33
CA PRO A 198 7.19 5.53 12.79
C PRO A 198 8.50 6.04 13.42
N ASN A 199 8.39 6.85 14.46
CA ASN A 199 9.55 7.43 15.17
C ASN A 199 10.59 6.38 15.61
N MET A 200 10.14 5.17 15.96
CA MET A 200 11.02 4.06 16.31
C MET A 200 12.03 3.72 15.22
N VAL A 201 11.64 3.80 13.94
CA VAL A 201 12.55 3.55 12.80
C VAL A 201 13.69 4.55 12.83
N ALA A 202 13.37 5.83 12.96
CA ALA A 202 14.37 6.89 12.92
C ALA A 202 15.31 6.84 14.14
N GLN A 203 14.79 6.50 15.32
CA GLN A 203 15.62 6.25 16.51
C GLN A 203 16.59 5.09 16.32
N MET A 204 16.09 3.97 15.79
CA MET A 204 16.91 2.80 15.52
C MET A 204 17.99 3.09 14.47
N LEU A 205 17.64 3.80 13.39
CA LEU A 205 18.62 4.26 12.40
C LEU A 205 19.70 5.13 13.04
N SER A 206 19.34 6.06 13.92
CA SER A 206 20.29 6.89 14.65
C SER A 206 21.26 6.07 15.51
N VAL A 207 20.74 5.05 16.23
CA VAL A 207 21.58 4.12 17.00
C VAL A 207 22.52 3.33 16.08
N GLY A 208 22.01 2.84 14.95
CA GLY A 208 22.80 2.11 13.96
C GLY A 208 23.92 2.95 13.37
N GLU A 209 23.65 4.22 13.08
CA GLU A 209 24.64 5.17 12.57
C GLU A 209 25.73 5.49 13.60
N GLN A 210 25.35 5.81 14.84
CA GLN A 210 26.30 6.10 15.93
C GLN A 210 27.20 4.91 16.28
N THR A 211 26.66 3.69 16.18
CA THR A 211 27.41 2.46 16.49
C THR A 211 28.16 1.90 15.28
N GLY A 212 27.96 2.46 14.08
CA GLY A 212 28.49 1.93 12.82
C GLY A 212 27.89 0.57 12.43
N ARG A 213 26.70 0.23 12.94
CA ARG A 213 26.03 -1.07 12.76
C ARG A 213 24.64 -0.92 12.12
N LEU A 214 24.55 -0.11 11.07
CA LEU A 214 23.29 0.12 10.34
C LEU A 214 22.72 -1.18 9.78
N ASP A 215 23.55 -2.04 9.21
CA ASP A 215 23.19 -3.38 8.74
C ASP A 215 22.45 -4.21 9.80
N THR A 216 23.00 -4.28 11.01
CA THR A 216 22.43 -5.05 12.12
C THR A 216 21.08 -4.49 12.55
N VAL A 217 20.97 -3.17 12.62
CA VAL A 217 19.74 -2.49 13.07
C VAL A 217 18.64 -2.59 12.01
N LEU A 218 18.99 -2.40 10.73
CA LEU A 218 18.06 -2.53 9.61
C LEU A 218 17.50 -3.95 9.52
N ASN A 219 18.33 -4.97 9.71
CA ASN A 219 17.86 -6.36 9.72
C ASN A 219 16.84 -6.61 10.84
N LYS A 220 17.11 -6.12 12.05
CA LYS A 220 16.15 -6.19 13.18
C LYS A 220 14.83 -5.48 12.89
N LEU A 221 14.88 -4.30 12.26
CA LEU A 221 13.68 -3.58 11.83
C LEU A 221 12.90 -4.36 10.77
N SER A 222 13.58 -4.92 9.78
CA SER A 222 12.99 -5.79 8.75
C SER A 222 12.24 -6.96 9.39
N ASP A 223 12.88 -7.69 10.31
CA ASP A 223 12.26 -8.83 10.98
C ASP A 223 11.07 -8.42 11.85
N PHE A 224 11.19 -7.29 12.57
CA PHE A 224 10.09 -6.76 13.38
C PHE A 224 8.87 -6.42 12.53
N TYR A 225 9.04 -5.61 11.47
CA TYR A 225 7.93 -5.21 10.63
C TYR A 225 7.40 -6.35 9.76
N ALA A 226 8.23 -7.33 9.40
CA ALA A 226 7.78 -8.51 8.68
C ALA A 226 6.82 -9.34 9.55
N ARG A 227 7.15 -9.57 10.83
CA ARG A 227 6.24 -10.21 11.78
C ARG A 227 4.95 -9.44 11.96
N GLU A 228 5.04 -8.11 12.03
CA GLU A 228 3.84 -7.26 12.16
C GLU A 228 2.94 -7.27 10.90
N VAL A 229 3.51 -7.44 9.70
CA VAL A 229 2.75 -7.66 8.47
C VAL A 229 2.10 -9.04 8.50
N ASP A 230 2.85 -10.08 8.85
CA ASP A 230 2.33 -11.45 8.95
C ASP A 230 1.17 -11.53 9.95
N ASN A 231 1.29 -10.89 11.13
CA ASN A 231 0.23 -10.83 12.15
C ASN A 231 -1.00 -10.02 11.73
N ALA A 232 -0.85 -9.07 10.81
CA ALA A 232 -1.99 -8.27 10.31
C ALA A 232 -2.75 -9.00 9.19
N VAL A 233 -2.16 -10.05 8.64
CA VAL A 233 -2.60 -10.77 7.44
C VAL A 233 -3.07 -12.19 7.78
N GLY A 234 -2.50 -12.81 8.82
CA GLY A 234 -2.92 -14.10 9.39
C GLY A 234 -3.91 -13.95 10.53
#